data_AF-A0A2K9ZGW1-F1
#
_entry.id   AF-A0A2K9ZGW1-F1
#
_cell.length_a   1.000
_cell.length_b   1.000
_cell.length_c   1.000
_cell.angle_alpha   90.00
_cell.angle_beta   90.00
_cell.angle_gamma   90.00
#
_symmetry.space_group_name_H-M   'P 1'
#
loop_
_entity.id
_entity.type
_entity.pdbx_description
1 polymer ?
#
loop_
_entity_poly.entity_id
_entity_poly.type
_entity_poly.pdbx_seq_one_letter_code
_entity_poly.pdbx_strand_id
1 'polypeptide(L)'
;MTATTSPFSFRLSAVSLDGSFGRQSDKDQKREQGVAIFDLLDNNSFAPVGHDGGPYRLCLVLADRRLVMTVTTQNGAPVLCHHFSLTSFRRLLRDYSLVCDSYSDAMAGSEP
;
A
#
# COMPACT_ATOMS: atom_id res chain seq x y z
N MET A 1 1.78 -26.78 4.00
CA MET A 1 2.20 -25.58 3.23
C MET A 1 3.24 -24.84 4.06
N THR A 2 4.52 -25.05 3.76
CA THR A 2 5.66 -24.49 4.51
C THR A 2 6.13 -23.21 3.85
N ALA A 3 5.95 -22.06 4.52
CA ALA A 3 6.56 -20.80 4.10
C ALA A 3 8.06 -20.84 4.41
N THR A 4 8.90 -21.02 3.39
CA THR A 4 10.35 -20.82 3.47
C THR A 4 10.62 -19.36 3.82
N THR A 5 10.93 -19.09 5.08
CA THR A 5 11.39 -17.76 5.51
C THR A 5 12.89 -17.71 5.31
N SER A 6 13.34 -17.12 4.20
CA SER A 6 14.75 -16.75 4.02
C SER A 6 15.13 -15.68 5.06
N PRO A 7 16.27 -15.82 5.75
CA PRO A 7 16.60 -15.03 6.94
C PRO A 7 16.89 -13.53 6.67
N PHE A 8 17.11 -13.13 5.41
CA PHE A 8 17.31 -11.73 5.02
C PHE A 8 16.51 -11.41 3.75
N SER A 9 15.24 -11.03 3.93
CA SER A 9 14.39 -10.61 2.81
C SER A 9 14.10 -9.11 2.92
N PHE A 10 14.57 -8.34 1.94
CA PHE A 10 14.25 -6.93 1.77
C PHE A 10 12.81 -6.79 1.28
N ARG A 11 11.86 -6.91 2.21
CA ARG A 11 10.43 -6.87 1.90
C ARG A 11 9.57 -6.36 3.06
N LEU A 12 8.41 -5.85 2.70
CA LEU A 12 7.28 -5.62 3.57
C LEU A 12 6.60 -6.97 3.88
N SER A 13 6.34 -7.20 5.16
CA SER A 13 5.60 -8.36 5.68
C SER A 13 4.18 -8.01 6.09
N ALA A 14 3.89 -6.72 6.30
CA ALA A 14 2.58 -6.24 6.65
C ALA A 14 2.40 -4.81 6.14
N VAL A 15 1.17 -4.49 5.69
CA VAL A 15 0.73 -3.13 5.42
C VAL A 15 -0.55 -2.88 6.22
N SER A 16 -0.61 -1.77 6.94
CA SER A 16 -1.81 -1.32 7.64
C SER A 16 -2.22 0.06 7.17
N LEU A 17 -3.53 0.25 7.02
CA LEU A 17 -4.15 1.54 6.76
C LEU A 17 -4.85 2.01 8.03
N ASP A 18 -4.66 3.27 8.40
CA ASP A 18 -5.45 3.88 9.46
C ASP A 18 -6.90 4.16 9.01
N GLY A 19 -7.80 4.42 9.97
CA GLY A 19 -9.21 4.75 9.71
C GLY A 19 -9.43 5.97 8.81
N SER A 20 -8.38 6.75 8.56
CA SER A 20 -8.40 7.91 7.67
C SER A 20 -8.57 7.59 6.17
N PHE A 21 -8.39 6.32 5.73
CA PHE A 21 -8.48 5.90 4.31
C PHE A 21 -9.91 5.62 3.79
N GLY A 22 -10.94 5.82 4.60
CA GLY A 22 -12.33 5.67 4.16
C GLY A 22 -13.30 5.50 5.32
N ARG A 23 -14.61 5.57 5.04
CA ARG A 23 -15.59 5.10 6.02
C ARG A 23 -15.43 3.59 6.12
N GLN A 24 -15.01 3.08 7.27
CA GLN A 24 -14.80 1.65 7.57
C GLN A 24 -16.04 0.76 7.36
N SER A 25 -17.16 1.28 6.83
CA SER A 25 -18.44 0.62 6.68
C SER A 25 -18.70 0.09 5.27
N ASP A 26 -17.92 0.47 4.25
CA ASP A 26 -18.11 -0.03 2.89
C ASP A 26 -17.40 -1.39 2.69
N LYS A 27 -18.19 -2.43 2.39
CA LYS A 27 -17.71 -3.82 2.25
C LYS A 27 -16.89 -4.01 0.97
N ASP A 28 -17.26 -3.34 -0.11
CA ASP A 28 -16.54 -3.46 -1.38
C ASP A 28 -15.20 -2.73 -1.31
N GLN A 29 -15.18 -1.55 -0.69
CA GLN A 29 -13.93 -0.82 -0.45
C GLN A 29 -12.93 -1.66 0.40
N LYS A 30 -13.41 -2.35 1.45
CA LYS A 30 -12.57 -3.23 2.26
C LYS A 30 -12.02 -4.42 1.48
N ARG A 31 -12.84 -5.00 0.59
CA ARG A 31 -12.42 -6.09 -0.29
C ARG A 31 -11.32 -5.60 -1.23
N GLU A 32 -11.52 -4.46 -1.88
CA GLU A 32 -10.52 -3.85 -2.78
C GLU A 32 -9.23 -3.50 -2.05
N GLN A 33 -9.31 -2.91 -0.86
CA GLN A 33 -8.14 -2.65 0.00
C GLN A 33 -7.40 -3.95 0.33
N GLY A 34 -8.12 -5.02 0.69
CA GLY A 34 -7.54 -6.32 0.98
C GLY A 34 -6.79 -6.90 -0.21
N VAL A 35 -7.36 -6.82 -1.41
CA VAL A 35 -6.72 -7.26 -2.66
C VAL A 35 -5.46 -6.43 -2.94
N ALA A 36 -5.56 -5.09 -2.88
CA ALA A 36 -4.42 -4.22 -3.14
C ALA A 36 -3.27 -4.43 -2.13
N ILE A 37 -3.58 -4.65 -0.85
CA ILE A 37 -2.59 -4.97 0.18
C ILE A 37 -1.94 -6.33 -0.09
N PHE A 38 -2.73 -7.34 -0.48
CA PHE A 38 -2.22 -8.66 -0.81
C PHE A 38 -1.24 -8.60 -1.98
N ASP A 39 -1.64 -7.97 -3.08
CA ASP A 39 -0.79 -7.85 -4.29
C ASP A 39 0.51 -7.10 -3.99
N LEU A 40 0.43 -6.05 -3.18
CA LEU A 40 1.60 -5.31 -2.73
C LEU A 40 2.50 -6.19 -1.84
N LEU A 41 1.95 -6.97 -0.91
CA LEU A 41 2.75 -7.86 -0.07
C LEU A 41 3.38 -9.02 -0.85
N ASP A 42 2.74 -9.50 -1.90
CA ASP A 42 3.23 -10.59 -2.74
C ASP A 42 4.38 -10.14 -3.65
N ASN A 43 4.28 -8.93 -4.23
CA ASN A 43 5.20 -8.44 -5.27
C ASN A 43 6.08 -7.25 -4.87
N ASN A 44 6.25 -6.96 -3.57
CA ASN A 44 7.12 -5.87 -3.13
C ASN A 44 8.59 -6.27 -3.01
N SER A 45 9.45 -5.25 -3.18
CA SER A 45 10.82 -5.23 -2.71
C SER A 45 11.00 -3.96 -1.88
N PHE A 46 11.59 -4.07 -0.69
CA PHE A 46 11.78 -2.94 0.21
C PHE A 46 13.12 -3.02 0.94
N ALA A 47 14.04 -2.13 0.54
CA ALA A 47 15.40 -2.06 1.06
C ALA A 47 15.70 -0.64 1.61
N PRO A 48 15.43 -0.38 2.90
CA PRO A 48 15.78 0.89 3.51
C PRO A 48 17.29 1.03 3.64
N VAL A 49 17.81 2.23 3.37
CA VAL A 49 19.25 2.52 3.43
C VAL A 49 19.75 2.32 4.86
N GLY A 50 20.88 1.62 5.01
CA GLY A 50 21.50 1.39 6.32
C GLY A 50 20.90 0.24 7.12
N HIS A 51 20.12 -0.65 6.49
CA HIS A 51 19.61 -1.87 7.11
C HIS A 51 20.08 -3.12 6.37
N ASP A 52 20.42 -4.16 7.13
CA ASP A 52 20.98 -5.41 6.61
C ASP A 52 19.92 -6.46 6.22
N GLY A 53 18.63 -6.18 6.42
CA GLY A 53 17.54 -7.07 6.01
C GLY A 53 16.27 -6.93 6.84
N GLY A 54 15.13 -7.21 6.20
CA GLY A 54 13.80 -7.23 6.82
C GLY A 54 13.47 -8.55 7.52
N PRO A 55 12.21 -8.75 7.96
CA PRO A 55 11.00 -8.16 7.40
C PRO A 55 10.54 -6.85 8.06
N TYR A 56 9.91 -5.99 7.25
CA TYR A 56 9.40 -4.69 7.66
C TYR A 56 7.87 -4.65 7.72
N ARG A 57 7.32 -3.71 8.49
CA ARG A 57 5.88 -3.41 8.53
C ARG A 57 5.69 -1.97 8.10
N LEU A 58 4.73 -1.75 7.21
CA LEU A 58 4.37 -0.43 6.71
C LEU A 58 3.01 -0.01 7.29
N CYS A 59 2.93 1.21 7.81
CA CYS A 59 1.69 1.85 8.21
C CYS A 59 1.49 3.13 7.39
N LEU A 60 0.29 3.25 6.80
CA LEU A 60 -0.12 4.42 6.05
C LEU A 60 -1.21 5.17 6.83
N VAL A 61 -1.07 6.49 6.94
CA VAL A 61 -2.02 7.40 7.58
C VAL A 61 -2.28 8.60 6.68
N LEU A 62 -3.53 9.07 6.59
CA LEU A 62 -3.87 10.34 5.97
C LEU A 62 -4.07 11.39 7.06
N ALA A 63 -3.19 12.39 7.12
CA ALA A 63 -3.26 13.48 8.10
C ALA A 63 -2.98 14.82 7.41
N ASP A 64 -3.79 15.85 7.64
CA ASP A 64 -3.58 17.21 7.10
C ASP A 64 -3.31 17.28 5.58
N ARG A 65 -4.04 16.47 4.78
CA ARG A 65 -3.84 16.31 3.32
C ARG A 65 -2.44 15.78 2.94
N ARG A 66 -1.81 15.06 3.86
CA ARG A 66 -0.54 14.36 3.66
C ARG A 66 -0.75 12.87 3.83
N LEU A 67 0.02 12.10 3.07
CA LEU A 67 0.21 10.68 3.27
C LEU A 67 1.43 10.50 4.17
N VAL A 68 1.21 10.00 5.37
CA VAL A 68 2.25 9.63 6.32
C VAL A 68 2.53 8.15 6.16
N MET A 69 3.78 7.84 5.83
CA MET A 69 4.30 6.50 5.64
C MET A 69 5.27 6.18 6.76
N THR A 70 4.87 5.31 7.69
CA THR A 70 5.74 4.88 8.79
C THR A 70 6.15 3.44 8.56
N VAL A 71 7.45 3.16 8.63
CA VAL A 71 7.97 1.80 8.51
C VAL A 71 8.64 1.41 9.81
N THR A 72 8.34 0.20 10.29
CA THR A 72 8.96 -0.40 11.47
C THR A 72 9.55 -1.75 11.13
N THR A 73 10.47 -2.22 11.95
CA THR A 73 10.88 -3.63 11.95
C THR A 73 9.73 -4.51 12.44
N GLN A 74 9.87 -5.82 12.29
CA GLN A 74 8.93 -6.79 12.83
C GLN A 74 8.69 -6.64 14.35
N ASN A 75 9.72 -6.21 15.09
CA ASN A 75 9.69 -5.99 16.54
C ASN A 75 9.14 -4.60 16.93
N GLY A 76 8.71 -3.79 15.95
CA GLY A 76 8.15 -2.45 16.18
C GLY A 76 9.19 -1.34 16.33
N ALA A 77 10.48 -1.62 16.11
CA ALA A 77 11.49 -0.56 16.11
C ALA A 77 11.30 0.35 14.89
N PRO A 78 11.32 1.68 15.04
CA PRO A 78 11.13 2.60 13.92
C PRO A 78 12.31 2.49 12.94
N VAL A 79 11.99 2.44 11.65
CA VAL A 79 12.96 2.41 10.55
C VAL A 79 12.99 3.76 9.85
N LEU A 80 11.81 4.22 9.39
CA LEU A 80 11.66 5.54 8.78
C LEU A 80 10.23 6.06 8.92
N CYS A 81 10.08 7.36 8.75
CA CYS A 81 8.80 8.01 8.60
C CYS A 81 8.90 9.10 7.53
N HIS A 82 8.03 9.03 6.51
CA HIS A 82 7.98 10.00 5.43
C HIS A 82 6.60 10.65 5.34
N HIS A 83 6.61 11.97 5.19
CA HIS A 83 5.39 12.78 5.07
C HIS A 83 5.31 13.32 3.64
N PHE A 84 4.37 12.80 2.87
CA PHE A 84 4.17 13.18 1.47
C PHE A 84 2.96 14.10 1.34
N SER A 85 3.11 15.23 0.66
CA SER A 85 1.96 16.09 0.34
C SER A 85 1.13 15.44 -0.77
N LEU A 86 -0.13 15.10 -0.49
CA LEU A 86 -1.02 14.55 -1.52
C LEU A 86 -1.26 15.53 -2.68
N THR A 87 -1.06 16.82 -2.45
CA THR A 87 -1.20 17.85 -3.49
C THR A 87 -0.28 17.59 -4.68
N SER A 88 0.95 17.11 -4.45
CA SER A 88 1.90 16.77 -5.52
C SER A 88 1.50 15.50 -6.27
N PHE A 89 0.78 14.58 -5.62
CA PHE A 89 0.29 13.33 -6.22
C PHE A 89 -1.05 13.50 -6.94
N ARG A 90 -1.73 14.66 -6.82
CA ARG A 90 -3.05 14.89 -7.43
C ARG A 90 -3.12 14.66 -8.93
N ARG A 91 -2.03 14.88 -9.66
CA ARG A 91 -2.00 14.60 -11.10
C ARG A 91 -1.90 13.11 -11.36
N LEU A 92 -0.93 12.44 -10.72
CA LEU A 92 -0.74 10.99 -10.83
C LEU A 92 -2.00 10.19 -10.43
N LEU A 93 -2.65 10.56 -9.33
CA LEU A 93 -3.87 9.91 -8.87
C LEU A 93 -5.02 10.10 -9.87
N ARG A 94 -5.15 11.28 -10.48
CA ARG A 94 -6.16 11.54 -11.52
C ARG A 94 -5.90 10.76 -12.79
N ASP A 95 -4.66 10.74 -13.24
CA ASP A 95 -4.26 9.98 -14.43
C ASP A 95 -4.52 8.48 -14.22
N TYR A 96 -4.26 7.96 -13.01
CA TYR A 96 -4.60 6.58 -12.64
C TYR A 96 -6.10 6.31 -12.63
N SER A 97 -6.91 7.18 -12.01
CA SER A 97 -8.38 7.05 -12.01
C SER A 97 -8.93 7.01 -13.44
N LEU A 98 -8.46 7.89 -14.32
CA LEU A 98 -8.92 7.94 -15.71
C LEU A 98 -8.57 6.66 -16.49
N VAL A 99 -7.43 6.04 -16.20
CA VAL A 99 -7.05 4.75 -16.79
C VAL A 99 -7.96 3.61 -16.27
N CYS A 100 -8.26 3.59 -14.96
CA CYS A 100 -9.19 2.62 -14.38
C CYS A 100 -10.61 2.76 -14.92
N ASP A 101 -11.09 4.00 -15.07
CA ASP A 101 -12.41 4.31 -15.63
C ASP A 101 -12.49 3.85 -17.09
N SER A 102 -11.46 4.16 -17.90
CA SER A 102 -11.39 3.70 -19.29
C SER A 102 -11.36 2.17 -19.44
N TYR A 103 -10.75 1.45 -18.49
CA TYR A 103 -10.76 -0.02 -18.49
C TYR A 103 -12.14 -0.58 -18.11
N SER A 104 -12.82 0.07 -17.15
CA SER A 104 -14.17 -0.30 -16.72
C SER A 104 -15.20 -0.08 -17.84
N ASP A 105 -15.13 1.06 -18.52
CA ASP A 105 -16.01 1.40 -19.66
C ASP A 105 -15.80 0.47 -20.86
N ALA A 106 -14.55 0.09 -21.14
CA ALA A 106 -14.22 -0.84 -22.23
C ALA A 106 -14.72 -2.26 -21.96
N MET A 107 -14.66 -2.72 -20.70
CA MET A 107 -15.18 -4.03 -20.32
C MET A 107 -16.71 -4.08 -20.37
N ALA A 108 -17.40 -3.02 -19.94
CA ALA A 108 -18.86 -2.93 -20.02
C ALA A 108 -19.38 -2.85 -21.47
N GLY A 109 -18.59 -2.30 -22.40
CA GLY A 109 -18.93 -2.25 -23.83
C GLY A 109 -18.59 -3.51 -24.63
N SER A 110 -18.00 -4.53 -24.00
CA SER A 110 -17.51 -5.76 -24.66
C SER A 110 -18.42 -6.99 -24.43
N GLU A 111 -19.58 -6.83 -23.81
CA GLU A 111 -20.64 -7.84 -23.79
C GLU A 111 -21.67 -7.53 -24.90
N PRO A 112 -21.77 -8.34 -25.97
CA PRO A 112 -22.97 -8.44 -26.79
C PRO A 112 -24.06 -9.31 -26.14
#